data_AF-A0A1Q3VNN3-F1
#
_entry.id   AF-A0A1Q3VNN3-F1
#
_cell.length_a   1.000
_cell.length_b   1.000
_cell.length_c   1.000
_cell.angle_alpha   90.00
_cell.angle_beta   90.00
_cell.angle_gamma   90.00
#
_symmetry.space_group_name_H-M   'P 1'
#
loop_
_entity.id
_entity.type
_entity.pdbx_description
1 polymer ?
#
loop_
_entity_poly.entity_id
_entity_poly.type
_entity_poly.pdbx_seq_one_letter_code
_entity_poly.pdbx_strand_id
1 'polypeptide(L)'
;MPVVPARRFLAAAAFLALAAAAAAQAADGWIIATPLESVRAGASLGLEAVRPDAQTAWPETLRLRLRDGRGKVALLDLVAAPAADATADVAAVRKTYRGTFPSGLDGLLRADLADLASNRLALLASGEPEDAIVGMRAAPAASGTESAAASDAMPAADARLHLDPLPDDEPALSANEPVYFVAGSRGGLNARFQLSFKYRLFDTQGAPARLFPALGRLHFGYTQTSLWDLAAESKPFRDTSYRPSLFWQGRIAGGGERGWLPHTLRGGYEHESNGKDGSSSRSIDMLFLQPAWRADFAGGKTLLFAPKFYTYLDREDNPDIARYRGHTDWMLRFGDERGWMLSGRLRRGTAGYAGGQIDLSVPLREPLFARTGGFLHFQVISGYGESLLDYNVKRPAQWRIGFSIVR
;
A
#
# COMPACT_ATOMS: atom_id res chain seq x y z
N MET A 1 -14.36 43.47 -40.37
CA MET A 1 -14.54 42.19 -41.10
C MET A 1 -13.35 42.05 -42.03
N PRO A 2 -12.62 40.93 -42.12
CA PRO A 2 -13.07 39.52 -41.99
C PRO A 2 -12.09 38.57 -41.24
N VAL A 3 -12.38 37.26 -41.35
CA VAL A 3 -11.54 36.04 -41.14
C VAL A 3 -11.51 35.42 -39.73
N VAL A 4 -12.39 34.43 -39.55
CA VAL A 4 -12.28 33.35 -38.55
C VAL A 4 -11.67 32.12 -39.25
N PRO A 5 -10.66 31.43 -38.69
CA PRO A 5 -10.32 30.10 -39.15
C PRO A 5 -11.01 29.03 -38.31
N ALA A 6 -11.74 28.17 -39.00
CA ALA A 6 -12.31 26.94 -38.51
C ALA A 6 -11.21 25.94 -38.13
N ARG A 7 -11.12 25.58 -36.85
CA ARG A 7 -10.52 24.32 -36.37
C ARG A 7 -11.26 23.82 -35.11
N ARG A 8 -12.51 23.44 -35.30
CA ARG A 8 -13.20 22.41 -34.50
C ARG A 8 -13.48 21.26 -35.47
N PHE A 9 -13.48 20.01 -35.01
CA PHE A 9 -13.56 18.76 -35.80
C PHE A 9 -12.26 18.01 -36.13
N LEU A 10 -11.31 17.93 -35.20
CA LEU A 10 -10.34 16.81 -35.21
C LEU A 10 -10.08 16.16 -33.84
N ALA A 11 -10.81 16.54 -32.79
CA ALA A 11 -10.69 15.91 -31.47
C ALA A 11 -11.75 14.80 -31.21
N ALA A 12 -12.79 14.70 -32.04
CA ALA A 12 -13.87 13.72 -31.85
C ALA A 12 -13.59 12.34 -32.49
N ALA A 13 -12.65 12.26 -33.45
CA ALA A 13 -12.29 11.00 -34.11
C ALA A 13 -11.25 10.17 -33.32
N ALA A 14 -10.46 10.80 -32.43
CA ALA A 14 -9.49 10.11 -31.60
C ALA A 14 -10.11 9.46 -30.35
N PHE A 15 -11.29 9.92 -29.92
CA PHE A 15 -12.00 9.36 -28.77
C PHE A 15 -12.89 8.14 -29.08
N LEU A 16 -13.27 7.93 -30.35
CA LEU A 16 -13.96 6.70 -30.77
C LEU A 16 -13.01 5.57 -31.18
N ALA A 17 -11.75 5.87 -31.52
CA ALA A 17 -10.76 4.85 -31.86
C ALA A 17 -10.14 4.16 -30.63
N LEU A 18 -10.21 4.77 -29.44
CA LEU A 18 -9.69 4.17 -28.20
C LEU A 18 -10.75 3.37 -27.41
N ALA A 19 -12.04 3.54 -27.72
CA ALA A 19 -13.13 2.73 -27.15
C ALA A 19 -13.35 1.41 -27.91
N ALA A 20 -12.82 1.28 -29.14
CA ALA A 20 -12.95 0.08 -29.97
C ALA A 20 -11.76 -0.90 -29.85
N ALA A 21 -10.66 -0.50 -29.19
CA ALA A 21 -9.49 -1.36 -28.99
C ALA A 21 -9.46 -2.12 -27.65
N ALA A 22 -10.52 -1.99 -26.84
CA ALA A 22 -10.69 -2.70 -25.57
C ALA A 22 -11.90 -3.66 -25.57
N ALA A 23 -12.40 -4.04 -26.75
CA ALA A 23 -12.90 -5.40 -26.91
C ALA A 23 -11.65 -6.31 -26.92
N ALA A 24 -11.05 -6.46 -25.74
CA ALA A 24 -10.22 -7.63 -25.48
C ALA A 24 -11.11 -8.80 -25.92
N GLN A 25 -10.66 -9.53 -26.95
CA GLN A 25 -11.25 -10.82 -27.27
C GLN A 25 -11.33 -11.54 -25.93
N ALA A 26 -12.56 -11.74 -25.43
CA ALA A 26 -12.76 -12.50 -24.22
C ALA A 26 -12.08 -13.83 -24.51
N ALA A 27 -10.98 -14.12 -23.84
CA ALA A 27 -10.41 -15.45 -23.95
C ALA A 27 -11.52 -16.39 -23.51
N ASP A 28 -11.92 -17.36 -24.36
CA ASP A 28 -12.97 -18.35 -24.11
C ASP A 28 -12.61 -19.34 -22.97
N GLY A 29 -11.87 -18.89 -21.97
CA GLY A 29 -11.37 -19.66 -20.85
C GLY A 29 -11.96 -19.21 -19.53
N TRP A 30 -11.83 -20.08 -18.54
CA TRP A 30 -12.20 -19.83 -17.16
C TRP A 30 -11.36 -18.72 -16.55
N ILE A 31 -12.00 -17.86 -15.76
CA ILE A 31 -11.29 -16.90 -14.93
C ILE A 31 -11.19 -17.46 -13.53
N ILE A 32 -9.97 -17.73 -13.09
CA ILE A 32 -9.65 -18.17 -11.74
C ILE A 32 -8.99 -17.03 -10.95
N ALA A 33 -9.34 -16.92 -9.68
CA ALA A 33 -8.78 -15.96 -8.73
C ALA A 33 -8.70 -16.59 -7.34
N THR A 34 -7.75 -16.15 -6.53
CA THR A 34 -7.69 -16.50 -5.10
C THR A 34 -7.36 -15.24 -4.31
N PRO A 35 -7.92 -15.06 -3.10
CA PRO A 35 -7.58 -13.94 -2.23
C PRO A 35 -6.22 -14.12 -1.54
N LEU A 36 -5.55 -15.25 -1.72
CA LEU A 36 -4.27 -15.56 -1.10
C LEU A 36 -3.12 -15.21 -2.06
N GLU A 37 -2.17 -14.41 -1.58
CA GLU A 37 -0.92 -14.10 -2.30
C GLU A 37 0.21 -15.07 -1.94
N SER A 38 0.15 -15.63 -0.73
CA SER A 38 1.06 -16.65 -0.22
C SER A 38 0.29 -17.83 0.36
N VAL A 39 0.90 -19.01 0.29
CA VAL A 39 0.30 -20.26 0.79
C VAL A 39 1.37 -21.14 1.42
N ARG A 40 1.03 -21.78 2.55
CA ARG A 40 1.88 -22.76 3.24
C ARG A 40 1.49 -24.17 2.83
N ALA A 41 2.45 -25.09 2.85
CA ALA A 41 2.18 -26.51 2.70
C ALA A 41 1.10 -26.96 3.71
N GLY A 42 0.11 -27.73 3.25
CA GLY A 42 -1.01 -28.21 4.08
C GLY A 42 -2.10 -27.19 4.38
N ALA A 43 -1.95 -25.92 3.98
CA ALA A 43 -3.00 -24.91 4.16
C ALA A 43 -4.14 -25.09 3.16
N SER A 44 -5.36 -24.69 3.54
CA SER A 44 -6.49 -24.68 2.61
C SER A 44 -6.36 -23.53 1.60
N LEU A 45 -6.38 -23.86 0.31
CA LEU A 45 -6.44 -22.91 -0.80
C LEU A 45 -7.90 -22.76 -1.26
N GLY A 46 -8.43 -21.54 -1.19
CA GLY A 46 -9.69 -21.17 -1.81
C GLY A 46 -9.47 -20.57 -3.20
N LEU A 47 -10.18 -21.08 -4.20
CA LEU A 47 -10.15 -20.59 -5.58
C LEU A 47 -11.57 -20.19 -6.01
N GLU A 48 -11.71 -18.98 -6.50
CA GLU A 48 -12.92 -18.51 -7.15
C GLU A 48 -12.79 -18.70 -8.64
N ALA A 49 -13.80 -19.31 -9.25
CA ALA A 49 -13.85 -19.56 -10.67
C ALA A 49 -15.08 -18.86 -11.27
N VAL A 50 -14.87 -18.18 -12.39
CA VAL A 50 -15.92 -17.64 -13.26
C VAL A 50 -15.89 -18.44 -14.55
N ARG A 51 -17.03 -19.00 -14.91
CA ARG A 51 -17.16 -19.82 -16.13
C ARG A 51 -17.29 -18.94 -17.37
N PRO A 52 -16.82 -19.39 -18.54
CA PRO A 52 -17.14 -18.73 -19.80
C PRO A 52 -18.60 -18.98 -20.20
N ASP A 53 -19.19 -18.07 -20.98
CA ASP A 53 -20.59 -18.14 -21.43
C ASP A 53 -20.91 -19.41 -22.23
N ALA A 54 -19.89 -19.96 -22.92
CA ALA A 54 -20.01 -21.19 -23.69
C ALA A 54 -20.24 -22.45 -22.84
N GLN A 55 -20.04 -22.38 -21.51
CA GLN A 55 -20.14 -23.54 -20.63
C GLN A 55 -21.35 -23.45 -19.70
N THR A 56 -22.22 -24.45 -19.76
CA THR A 56 -23.49 -24.47 -19.01
C THR A 56 -23.41 -25.18 -17.65
N ALA A 57 -22.43 -26.07 -17.45
CA ALA A 57 -22.29 -26.89 -16.24
C ALA A 57 -21.04 -26.52 -15.42
N TRP A 58 -21.17 -26.56 -14.09
CA TRP A 58 -20.07 -26.39 -13.15
C TRP A 58 -19.44 -27.74 -12.79
N PRO A 59 -18.11 -27.92 -12.95
CA PRO A 59 -17.43 -29.10 -12.42
C PRO A 59 -17.59 -29.22 -10.90
N GLU A 60 -17.67 -30.43 -10.37
CA GLU A 60 -17.62 -30.65 -8.92
C GLU A 60 -16.20 -30.46 -8.37
N THR A 61 -15.20 -30.77 -9.19
CA THR A 61 -13.78 -30.63 -8.86
C THR A 61 -13.07 -29.88 -9.98
N LEU A 62 -12.19 -28.94 -9.63
CA LEU A 62 -11.25 -28.29 -10.53
C LEU A 62 -9.82 -28.72 -10.18
N ARG A 63 -9.03 -29.05 -11.18
CA ARG A 63 -7.62 -29.40 -11.00
C ARG A 63 -6.72 -28.23 -11.33
N LEU A 64 -6.00 -27.74 -10.33
CA LEU A 64 -5.03 -26.66 -10.45
C LEU A 64 -3.62 -27.23 -10.67
N ARG A 65 -2.97 -26.80 -11.75
CA ARG A 65 -1.58 -27.12 -12.06
C ARG A 65 -0.68 -26.04 -11.51
N LEU A 66 0.21 -26.40 -10.58
CA LEU A 66 1.18 -25.54 -9.94
C LEU A 66 2.57 -25.83 -10.52
N ARG A 67 3.32 -24.80 -10.91
CA ARG A 67 4.70 -24.92 -11.41
C ARG A 67 5.62 -23.97 -10.68
N ASP A 68 6.71 -24.48 -10.11
CA ASP A 68 7.73 -23.62 -9.51
C ASP A 68 8.73 -23.06 -10.54
N GLY A 69 9.59 -22.14 -10.11
CA GLY A 69 10.65 -21.57 -10.93
C GLY A 69 11.76 -22.55 -11.32
N ARG A 70 11.79 -23.76 -10.74
CA ARG A 70 12.75 -24.84 -11.01
C ARG A 70 12.17 -25.92 -11.94
N GLY A 71 10.91 -25.77 -12.37
CA GLY A 71 10.22 -26.69 -13.27
C GLY A 71 9.49 -27.84 -12.59
N LYS A 72 9.45 -27.92 -11.25
CA LYS A 72 8.64 -28.90 -10.52
C LYS A 72 7.17 -28.58 -10.73
N VAL A 73 6.38 -29.61 -11.02
CA VAL A 73 4.94 -29.50 -11.27
C VAL A 73 4.18 -30.30 -10.22
N ALA A 74 3.17 -29.70 -9.60
CA ALA A 74 2.21 -30.40 -8.76
C ALA A 74 0.78 -30.16 -9.27
N LEU A 75 -0.11 -31.11 -8.99
CA LEU A 75 -1.53 -31.01 -9.27
C LEU A 75 -2.28 -30.95 -7.95
N LEU A 76 -3.24 -30.03 -7.86
CA LEU A 76 -4.08 -29.80 -6.70
C LEU A 76 -5.55 -29.89 -7.11
N ASP A 77 -6.26 -30.87 -6.56
CA ASP A 77 -7.70 -31.00 -6.76
C ASP A 77 -8.45 -30.10 -5.76
N LEU A 78 -9.36 -29.28 -6.28
CA LEU A 78 -10.17 -28.33 -5.53
C LEU A 78 -11.64 -28.71 -5.68
N VAL A 79 -12.35 -28.94 -4.58
CA VAL A 79 -13.75 -29.34 -4.57
C VAL A 79 -14.65 -28.13 -4.40
N ALA A 80 -15.78 -28.10 -5.11
CA ALA A 80 -16.77 -27.04 -5.01
C ALA A 80 -17.27 -26.87 -3.56
N ALA A 81 -17.14 -25.66 -3.02
CA ALA A 81 -17.70 -25.30 -1.73
C ALA A 81 -19.21 -25.02 -1.85
N PRO A 82 -20.01 -25.29 -0.81
CA PRO A 82 -21.41 -24.90 -0.78
C PRO A 82 -21.56 -23.38 -0.94
N ALA A 83 -22.57 -22.94 -1.69
CA ALA A 83 -22.83 -21.52 -1.93
C ALA A 83 -23.20 -20.84 -0.60
N ALA A 84 -22.34 -19.92 -0.14
CA ALA A 84 -22.63 -19.08 1.02
C ALA A 84 -23.38 -17.83 0.56
N ASP A 85 -24.63 -17.65 1.00
CA ASP A 85 -25.46 -16.44 0.93
C ASP A 85 -25.35 -15.57 -0.35
N ALA A 86 -25.10 -16.19 -1.50
CA ALA A 86 -25.02 -15.52 -2.79
C ALA A 86 -26.41 -15.44 -3.44
N THR A 87 -26.74 -14.29 -4.02
CA THR A 87 -27.93 -14.17 -4.87
C THR A 87 -27.83 -15.11 -6.07
N ALA A 88 -28.97 -15.60 -6.55
CA ALA A 88 -29.04 -16.61 -7.63
C ALA A 88 -28.26 -16.19 -8.90
N ASP A 89 -28.24 -14.88 -9.20
CA ASP A 89 -27.54 -14.32 -10.36
C ASP A 89 -26.00 -14.40 -10.22
N VAL A 90 -25.46 -14.24 -9.01
CA VAL A 90 -24.00 -14.33 -8.77
C VAL A 90 -23.55 -15.79 -8.74
N ALA A 91 -24.35 -16.67 -8.15
CA ALA A 91 -24.10 -18.11 -8.15
C ALA A 91 -24.18 -18.73 -9.57
N ALA A 92 -24.87 -18.07 -10.51
CA ALA A 92 -24.97 -18.51 -11.89
C ALA A 92 -23.65 -18.34 -12.67
N VAL A 93 -22.80 -17.38 -12.31
CA VAL A 93 -21.58 -17.04 -13.06
C VAL A 93 -20.28 -17.26 -12.28
N ARG A 94 -20.33 -17.37 -10.94
CA ARG A 94 -19.16 -17.57 -10.08
C ARG A 94 -19.37 -18.70 -9.08
N LYS A 95 -18.33 -19.51 -8.87
CA LYS A 95 -18.32 -20.58 -7.86
C LYS A 95 -16.97 -20.66 -7.13
N THR A 96 -17.02 -21.03 -5.85
CA THR A 96 -15.82 -21.19 -5.02
C THR A 96 -15.45 -22.66 -4.90
N TYR A 97 -14.17 -22.95 -5.03
CA TYR A 97 -13.57 -24.27 -4.86
C TYR A 97 -12.52 -24.21 -3.75
N ARG A 98 -12.33 -25.33 -3.03
CA ARG A 98 -11.36 -25.42 -1.93
C ARG A 98 -10.60 -26.74 -2.01
N GLY A 99 -9.32 -26.71 -1.65
CA GLY A 99 -8.51 -27.91 -1.47
C GLY A 99 -7.29 -27.63 -0.61
N THR A 100 -6.47 -28.64 -0.38
CA THR A 100 -5.31 -28.56 0.53
C THR A 100 -4.03 -28.43 -0.26
N PHE A 101 -3.27 -27.37 -0.01
CA PHE A 101 -2.05 -27.06 -0.75
C PHE A 101 -0.97 -28.15 -0.56
N PRO A 102 -0.36 -28.67 -1.65
CA PRO A 102 0.59 -29.77 -1.55
C PRO A 102 1.91 -29.35 -0.89
N SER A 103 2.60 -30.30 -0.25
CA SER A 103 3.95 -30.11 0.28
C SER A 103 5.02 -30.14 -0.82
N GLY A 104 6.22 -29.64 -0.51
CA GLY A 104 7.38 -29.71 -1.40
C GLY A 104 7.42 -28.70 -2.55
N LEU A 105 6.57 -27.68 -2.54
CA LEU A 105 6.68 -26.51 -3.40
C LEU A 105 7.14 -25.30 -2.58
N ASP A 106 8.09 -24.53 -3.11
CA ASP A 106 8.66 -23.35 -2.45
C ASP A 106 8.94 -22.23 -3.47
N GLY A 107 8.83 -20.98 -3.02
CA GLY A 107 9.05 -19.79 -3.83
C GLY A 107 7.88 -19.44 -4.76
N LEU A 108 8.18 -18.69 -5.83
CA LEU A 108 7.15 -18.21 -6.75
C LEU A 108 6.62 -19.34 -7.64
N LEU A 109 5.32 -19.57 -7.55
CA LEU A 109 4.60 -20.58 -8.32
C LEU A 109 3.69 -19.93 -9.35
N ARG A 110 3.60 -20.58 -10.51
CA ARG A 110 2.60 -20.29 -11.53
C ARG A 110 1.49 -21.31 -11.44
N ALA A 111 0.24 -20.85 -11.39
CA ALA A 111 -0.93 -21.70 -11.32
C ALA A 111 -1.87 -21.47 -12.52
N ASP A 112 -2.41 -22.54 -13.10
CA ASP A 112 -3.46 -22.53 -14.12
C ASP A 112 -4.30 -23.81 -14.02
N LEU A 113 -5.52 -23.82 -14.56
CA LEU A 113 -6.32 -25.04 -14.61
C LEU A 113 -5.65 -26.07 -15.54
N ALA A 114 -5.54 -27.31 -15.06
CA ALA A 114 -4.86 -28.38 -15.78
C ALA A 114 -5.67 -28.86 -16.99
N ASP A 115 -6.97 -29.00 -16.80
CA ASP A 115 -7.90 -29.65 -17.74
C ASP A 115 -8.77 -28.65 -18.51
N LEU A 116 -8.70 -27.36 -18.17
CA LEU A 116 -9.53 -26.30 -18.73
C LEU A 116 -8.66 -25.09 -19.10
N ALA A 117 -8.97 -24.42 -20.20
CA ALA A 117 -8.33 -23.16 -20.54
C ALA A 117 -8.66 -22.11 -19.48
N SER A 118 -7.65 -21.42 -18.95
CA SER A 118 -7.83 -20.39 -17.92
C SER A 118 -6.73 -19.33 -17.94
N ASN A 119 -6.96 -18.22 -17.24
CA ASN A 119 -5.90 -17.29 -16.89
C ASN A 119 -4.88 -17.93 -15.93
N ARG A 120 -3.70 -17.31 -15.85
CA ARG A 120 -2.61 -17.77 -14.97
C ARG A 120 -2.55 -16.90 -13.71
N LEU A 121 -2.30 -17.55 -12.59
CA LEU A 121 -2.05 -16.92 -11.29
C LEU A 121 -0.59 -17.08 -10.89
N ALA A 122 -0.10 -16.18 -10.04
CA ALA A 122 1.19 -16.29 -9.38
C ALA A 122 0.93 -16.39 -7.87
N LEU A 123 1.55 -17.37 -7.21
CA LEU A 123 1.40 -17.63 -5.78
C LEU A 123 2.79 -17.77 -5.14
N LEU A 124 3.01 -17.17 -3.99
CA LEU A 124 4.25 -17.37 -3.23
C LEU A 124 4.06 -18.55 -2.25
N ALA A 125 4.66 -19.70 -2.56
CA ALA A 125 4.70 -20.80 -1.61
C ALA A 125 5.82 -20.60 -0.59
N SER A 126 5.53 -20.93 0.66
CA SER A 126 6.53 -21.06 1.73
C SER A 126 6.64 -22.53 2.08
N GLY A 127 7.74 -23.16 1.68
CA GLY A 127 8.05 -24.52 2.06
C GLY A 127 8.50 -24.59 3.53
N GLU A 128 7.99 -25.57 4.28
CA GLU A 128 8.79 -26.14 5.37
C GLU A 128 10.04 -26.77 4.73
N PRO A 129 11.25 -26.64 5.32
CA PRO A 129 12.41 -27.37 4.83
C PRO A 129 12.14 -28.87 4.94
N GLU A 130 12.14 -29.60 3.81
CA GLU A 130 12.26 -31.06 3.85
C GLU A 130 13.60 -31.40 4.53
N ASP A 131 13.51 -32.14 5.64
CA ASP A 131 14.57 -32.85 6.36
C ASP A 131 15.82 -32.04 6.80
N ALA A 132 15.70 -31.38 7.94
CA ALA A 132 16.81 -31.27 8.89
C ALA A 132 16.27 -31.38 10.32
N ILE A 133 16.78 -32.36 11.08
CA ILE A 133 16.49 -32.70 12.48
C ILE A 133 15.36 -33.75 12.67
N VAL A 134 15.55 -34.92 12.07
CA VAL A 134 15.28 -36.19 12.78
C VAL A 134 16.62 -36.69 13.30
N GLY A 135 16.87 -36.50 14.59
CA GLY A 135 18.08 -36.98 15.25
C GLY A 135 18.40 -36.20 16.52
N MET A 136 17.89 -36.69 17.66
CA MET A 136 18.15 -36.30 19.06
C MET A 136 17.06 -35.48 19.76
N ARG A 137 16.00 -36.17 20.18
CA ARG A 137 15.82 -36.46 21.62
C ARG A 137 14.76 -37.54 21.81
N ALA A 138 15.21 -38.72 22.20
CA ALA A 138 14.37 -39.73 22.81
C ALA A 138 14.29 -39.50 24.33
N ALA A 139 13.10 -39.81 24.85
CA ALA A 139 12.73 -40.19 26.22
C ALA A 139 12.25 -39.10 27.21
N PRO A 140 11.28 -39.42 28.10
CA PRO A 140 10.16 -40.34 27.92
C PRO A 140 8.79 -39.79 28.36
N ALA A 141 7.78 -40.63 28.14
CA ALA A 141 6.36 -40.47 28.36
C ALA A 141 5.94 -40.01 29.78
N ALA A 142 4.90 -39.17 29.80
CA ALA A 142 3.89 -39.21 30.85
C ALA A 142 2.51 -39.19 30.17
N SER A 143 1.81 -40.31 30.34
CA SER A 143 0.45 -40.58 29.94
C SER A 143 -0.55 -39.78 30.78
N GLY A 144 -1.53 -39.18 30.11
CA GLY A 144 -2.73 -38.59 30.69
C GLY A 144 -3.80 -38.49 29.61
N THR A 145 -4.60 -39.55 29.48
CA THR A 145 -5.87 -39.53 28.77
C THR A 145 -6.85 -38.64 29.51
N GLU A 146 -7.46 -37.68 28.83
CA GLU A 146 -8.92 -37.50 28.85
C GLU A 146 -9.42 -36.59 27.72
N SER A 147 -10.62 -36.92 27.29
CA SER A 147 -11.32 -36.53 26.08
C SER A 147 -12.27 -35.36 26.34
N ALA A 148 -12.47 -34.54 25.31
CA ALA A 148 -13.74 -33.96 24.84
C ALA A 148 -13.77 -32.43 24.71
N ALA A 149 -14.04 -32.01 23.47
CA ALA A 149 -14.85 -30.87 23.05
C ALA A 149 -14.49 -29.47 23.58
N ALA A 150 -13.97 -28.61 22.69
CA ALA A 150 -14.65 -27.35 22.34
C ALA A 150 -13.85 -26.54 21.30
N SER A 151 -14.60 -26.02 20.33
CA SER A 151 -14.35 -24.78 19.59
C SER A 151 -13.26 -24.78 18.51
N ASP A 152 -13.70 -25.04 17.28
CA ASP A 152 -13.21 -24.37 16.07
C ASP A 152 -13.05 -22.85 16.32
N ALA A 153 -11.86 -22.41 16.68
CA ALA A 153 -11.48 -21.02 16.56
C ALA A 153 -10.88 -20.82 15.17
N MET A 154 -11.71 -20.36 14.23
CA MET A 154 -11.23 -19.71 13.02
C MET A 154 -10.17 -18.65 13.42
N PRO A 155 -8.98 -18.58 12.80
CA PRO A 155 -8.10 -17.45 13.02
C PRO A 155 -8.82 -16.18 12.53
N ALA A 156 -8.96 -15.23 13.44
CA ALA A 156 -9.79 -14.05 13.32
C ALA A 156 -9.55 -13.27 12.01
N ALA A 157 -10.61 -13.12 11.21
CA ALA A 157 -10.66 -12.18 10.09
C ALA A 157 -10.52 -10.70 10.54
N ASP A 158 -10.56 -10.43 11.85
CA ASP A 158 -10.44 -9.09 12.45
C ASP A 158 -9.00 -8.55 12.48
N ALA A 159 -7.98 -9.40 12.51
CA ALA A 159 -6.59 -8.93 12.66
C ALA A 159 -6.11 -8.05 11.47
N ARG A 160 -6.77 -8.17 10.30
CA ARG A 160 -6.46 -7.41 9.07
C ARG A 160 -7.33 -6.17 8.85
N LEU A 161 -8.15 -5.76 9.82
CA LEU A 161 -8.93 -4.52 9.73
C LEU A 161 -8.18 -3.30 10.25
N HIS A 162 -7.15 -3.54 11.06
CA HIS A 162 -6.46 -2.51 11.79
C HIS A 162 -5.26 -1.95 11.02
N LEU A 163 -5.05 -0.64 11.14
CA LEU A 163 -3.92 0.05 10.51
C LEU A 163 -2.61 -0.44 11.15
N ASP A 164 -1.81 -1.20 10.40
CA ASP A 164 -0.47 -1.61 10.83
C ASP A 164 0.60 -0.69 10.23
N PRO A 165 1.36 0.06 11.04
CA PRO A 165 2.44 0.90 10.54
C PRO A 165 3.63 0.11 9.97
N LEU A 166 3.73 -1.21 10.24
CA LEU A 166 4.79 -2.06 9.68
C LEU A 166 4.29 -3.51 9.45
N PRO A 167 3.55 -3.78 8.37
CA PRO A 167 3.05 -5.12 8.07
C PRO A 167 4.18 -6.15 7.97
N ASP A 168 3.98 -7.35 8.50
CA ASP A 168 5.01 -8.41 8.50
C ASP A 168 5.36 -8.89 7.08
N ASP A 169 4.37 -8.89 6.18
CA ASP A 169 4.50 -9.37 4.79
C ASP A 169 4.73 -8.23 3.78
N GLU A 170 5.32 -7.10 4.20
CA GLU A 170 5.56 -5.97 3.31
C GLU A 170 6.55 -6.32 2.18
N PRO A 171 6.17 -6.13 0.89
CA PRO A 171 7.07 -6.39 -0.23
C PRO A 171 8.28 -5.45 -0.20
N ALA A 172 9.38 -5.88 -0.85
CA ALA A 172 10.63 -5.12 -0.85
C ALA A 172 10.44 -3.70 -1.40
N LEU A 173 9.63 -3.53 -2.45
CA LEU A 173 9.15 -2.22 -2.91
C LEU A 173 7.72 -2.02 -2.43
N SER A 174 7.50 -0.99 -1.62
CA SER A 174 6.22 -0.70 -0.99
C SER A 174 5.99 0.82 -0.88
N ALA A 175 4.79 1.24 -0.48
CA ALA A 175 4.50 2.65 -0.28
C ALA A 175 5.19 3.20 0.98
N ASN A 176 5.67 4.45 0.91
CA ASN A 176 6.31 5.12 2.04
C ASN A 176 5.40 6.17 2.69
N GLU A 177 4.69 6.94 1.87
CA GLU A 177 3.67 7.92 2.25
C GLU A 177 2.49 7.81 1.27
N PRO A 178 1.35 8.48 1.51
CA PRO A 178 0.22 8.45 0.58
C PRO A 178 0.60 8.88 -0.83
N VAL A 179 -0.02 8.24 -1.82
CA VAL A 179 0.11 8.54 -3.24
C VAL A 179 -1.22 9.06 -3.74
N TYR A 180 -1.26 10.34 -4.12
CA TYR A 180 -2.50 11.04 -4.44
C TYR A 180 -2.33 12.06 -5.56
N PHE A 181 -3.45 12.41 -6.18
CA PHE A 181 -3.61 13.57 -7.05
C PHE A 181 -4.89 14.30 -6.65
N VAL A 182 -4.80 15.57 -6.29
CA VAL A 182 -5.93 16.40 -5.87
C VAL A 182 -5.90 17.75 -6.56
N ALA A 183 -7.06 18.32 -6.86
CA ALA A 183 -7.19 19.64 -7.50
C ALA A 183 -8.17 20.54 -6.73
N GLY A 184 -7.94 21.85 -6.80
CA GLY A 184 -8.77 22.87 -6.17
C GLY A 184 -8.70 24.20 -6.93
N SER A 185 -9.61 25.12 -6.64
CA SER A 185 -9.77 26.37 -7.39
C SER A 185 -9.61 27.65 -6.55
N ARG A 186 -9.32 27.51 -5.25
CA ARG A 186 -9.23 28.67 -4.35
C ARG A 186 -7.97 29.49 -4.63
N GLY A 187 -8.16 30.70 -5.19
CA GLY A 187 -7.05 31.56 -5.61
C GLY A 187 -6.46 31.17 -6.97
N GLY A 188 -7.22 30.45 -7.79
CA GLY A 188 -6.80 29.92 -9.09
C GLY A 188 -6.86 28.39 -9.11
N LEU A 189 -7.19 27.82 -10.27
CA LEU A 189 -7.13 26.37 -10.49
C LEU A 189 -5.69 25.88 -10.27
N ASN A 190 -5.52 24.94 -9.37
CA ASN A 190 -4.24 24.32 -9.08
C ASN A 190 -4.44 22.85 -8.71
N ALA A 191 -3.39 22.05 -8.93
CA ALA A 191 -3.35 20.66 -8.52
C ALA A 191 -2.15 20.39 -7.63
N ARG A 192 -2.28 19.40 -6.75
CA ARG A 192 -1.19 18.89 -5.93
C ARG A 192 -1.18 17.37 -6.06
N PHE A 193 -0.02 16.79 -6.26
CA PHE A 193 0.12 15.34 -6.26
C PHE A 193 1.38 14.92 -5.53
N GLN A 194 1.35 13.67 -5.05
CA GLN A 194 2.46 13.05 -4.36
C GLN A 194 2.70 11.64 -4.87
N LEU A 195 3.96 11.31 -5.10
CA LEU A 195 4.46 9.96 -5.37
C LEU A 195 5.36 9.57 -4.20
N SER A 196 5.23 8.37 -3.67
CA SER A 196 6.03 7.95 -2.54
C SER A 196 6.19 6.44 -2.46
N PHE A 197 7.44 5.99 -2.36
CA PHE A 197 7.78 4.58 -2.21
C PHE A 197 8.97 4.41 -1.27
N LYS A 198 9.14 3.19 -0.76
CA LYS A 198 10.34 2.73 -0.06
C LYS A 198 10.78 1.38 -0.61
N TYR A 199 12.08 1.16 -0.58
CA TYR A 199 12.72 -0.06 -0.98
C TYR A 199 13.56 -0.61 0.18
N ARG A 200 13.27 -1.84 0.62
CA ARG A 200 14.07 -2.58 1.60
C ARG A 200 15.37 -3.03 0.94
N LEU A 201 16.49 -2.50 1.43
CA LEU A 201 17.78 -2.60 0.74
C LEU A 201 18.41 -4.00 0.81
N PHE A 202 18.09 -4.75 1.86
CA PHE A 202 18.63 -6.08 2.08
C PHE A 202 17.51 -7.08 2.30
N ASP A 203 17.65 -8.26 1.70
CA ASP A 203 16.83 -9.42 2.06
C ASP A 203 17.07 -9.76 3.54
N THR A 204 15.99 -9.92 4.30
CA THR A 204 16.02 -10.26 5.73
C THR A 204 16.65 -11.63 5.98
N GLN A 205 16.62 -12.53 4.98
CA GLN A 205 17.27 -13.85 5.03
C GLN A 205 18.62 -13.88 4.31
N GLY A 206 19.00 -12.78 3.65
CA GLY A 206 20.27 -12.65 2.95
C GLY A 206 21.47 -12.69 3.89
N ALA A 207 22.65 -13.06 3.37
CA ALA A 207 23.88 -13.12 4.16
C ALA A 207 24.19 -11.82 4.94
N PRO A 208 24.03 -10.60 4.38
CA PRO A 208 24.27 -9.37 5.13
C PRO A 208 23.36 -9.21 6.35
N ALA A 209 22.06 -9.51 6.22
CA ALA A 209 21.09 -9.40 7.31
C ALA A 209 21.27 -10.50 8.36
N ARG A 210 21.73 -11.70 7.98
CA ARG A 210 22.05 -12.76 8.96
C ARG A 210 23.25 -12.41 9.82
N LEU A 211 24.27 -11.79 9.24
CA LEU A 211 25.46 -11.32 9.97
C LEU A 211 25.14 -10.09 10.82
N PHE A 212 24.33 -9.16 10.28
CA PHE A 212 23.92 -7.94 10.96
C PHE A 212 22.41 -7.74 10.80
N PRO A 213 21.58 -8.23 11.74
CA PRO A 213 20.11 -8.19 11.65
C PRO A 213 19.51 -6.79 11.43
N ALA A 214 20.21 -5.74 11.86
CA ALA A 214 19.80 -4.36 11.62
C ALA A 214 19.76 -3.98 10.12
N LEU A 215 20.57 -4.61 9.27
CA LEU A 215 20.61 -4.33 7.83
C LEU A 215 19.33 -4.76 7.12
N GLY A 216 18.71 -5.86 7.53
CA GLY A 216 17.41 -6.31 6.99
C GLY A 216 16.26 -5.33 7.24
N ARG A 217 16.49 -4.27 8.01
CA ARG A 217 15.53 -3.20 8.34
C ARG A 217 15.90 -1.85 7.74
N LEU A 218 16.95 -1.79 6.91
CA LEU A 218 17.37 -0.58 6.22
C LEU A 218 16.56 -0.38 4.94
N HIS A 219 16.07 0.84 4.75
CA HIS A 219 15.22 1.22 3.64
C HIS A 219 15.72 2.50 2.99
N PHE A 220 15.64 2.53 1.67
CA PHE A 220 15.69 3.75 0.89
C PHE A 220 14.25 4.21 0.63
N GLY A 221 13.92 5.45 0.96
CA GLY A 221 12.63 6.05 0.67
C GLY A 221 12.77 7.18 -0.34
N TYR A 222 11.76 7.37 -1.17
CA TYR A 222 11.65 8.51 -2.05
C TYR A 222 10.22 9.03 -2.01
N THR A 223 10.05 10.28 -1.59
CA THR A 223 8.78 11.01 -1.70
C THR A 223 8.99 12.21 -2.62
N GLN A 224 8.06 12.44 -3.53
CA GLN A 224 8.04 13.64 -4.36
C GLN A 224 6.66 14.28 -4.28
N THR A 225 6.61 15.59 -4.04
CA THR A 225 5.35 16.34 -4.01
C THR A 225 5.42 17.53 -4.96
N SER A 226 4.47 17.64 -5.87
CA SER A 226 4.40 18.74 -6.84
C SER A 226 3.15 19.58 -6.64
N LEU A 227 3.30 20.90 -6.70
CA LEU A 227 2.23 21.88 -6.78
C LEU A 227 2.20 22.46 -8.19
N TRP A 228 1.09 22.23 -8.88
CA TRP A 228 0.86 22.57 -10.28
C TRP A 228 -0.08 23.77 -10.37
N ASP A 229 0.40 24.87 -10.94
CA ASP A 229 -0.44 26.02 -11.26
C ASP A 229 -1.13 25.76 -12.61
N LEU A 230 -2.42 25.42 -12.56
CA LEU A 230 -3.23 25.14 -13.75
C LEU A 230 -3.93 26.39 -14.29
N ALA A 231 -3.91 27.49 -13.53
CA ALA A 231 -4.50 28.77 -13.91
C ALA A 231 -3.51 29.66 -14.65
N ALA A 232 -2.22 29.51 -14.39
CA ALA A 232 -1.17 30.27 -15.07
C ALA A 232 -1.01 29.89 -16.56
N GLU A 233 -0.49 30.84 -17.34
CA GLU A 233 -0.12 30.63 -18.73
C GLU A 233 0.89 29.49 -18.85
N SER A 234 0.70 28.60 -19.84
CA SER A 234 1.48 27.38 -20.03
C SER A 234 1.44 26.37 -18.87
N LYS A 235 0.65 26.63 -17.82
CA LYS A 235 0.37 25.72 -16.69
C LYS A 235 1.66 25.13 -16.07
N PRO A 236 2.58 25.96 -15.56
CA PRO A 236 3.84 25.49 -15.01
C PRO A 236 3.66 24.83 -13.63
N PHE A 237 4.60 23.96 -13.27
CA PHE A 237 4.75 23.58 -11.86
C PHE A 237 5.26 24.79 -11.05
N ARG A 238 4.48 25.18 -10.03
CA ARG A 238 4.85 26.24 -9.10
C ARG A 238 6.06 25.80 -8.29
N ASP A 239 6.02 24.58 -7.78
CA ASP A 239 7.07 23.99 -6.96
C ASP A 239 7.00 22.46 -7.00
N THR A 240 8.15 21.79 -6.92
CA THR A 240 8.25 20.35 -6.76
C THR A 240 9.29 20.08 -5.69
N SER A 241 8.95 19.31 -4.66
CA SER A 241 9.87 18.90 -3.59
C SER A 241 10.26 17.44 -3.79
N TYR A 242 11.56 17.18 -3.78
CA TYR A 242 12.20 15.87 -3.90
C TYR A 242 12.75 15.47 -2.52
N ARG A 243 12.26 14.36 -1.97
CA ARG A 243 12.57 13.89 -0.62
C ARG A 243 13.11 12.46 -0.58
N PRO A 244 14.37 12.22 -0.98
CA PRO A 244 15.02 10.95 -0.74
C PRO A 244 15.38 10.79 0.75
N SER A 245 15.33 9.56 1.24
CA SER A 245 15.66 9.21 2.63
C SER A 245 16.36 7.87 2.71
N LEU A 246 17.25 7.72 3.69
CA LEU A 246 17.86 6.45 4.06
C LEU A 246 17.62 6.24 5.56
N PHE A 247 16.90 5.19 5.91
CA PHE A 247 16.42 5.02 7.27
C PHE A 247 16.29 3.56 7.68
N TRP A 248 16.40 3.34 8.98
CA TRP A 248 16.02 2.10 9.61
C TRP A 248 14.54 2.17 10.03
N GLN A 249 13.79 1.07 9.90
CA GLN A 249 12.45 0.93 10.46
C GLN A 249 12.23 -0.45 11.09
N GLY A 250 11.61 -0.49 12.27
CA GLY A 250 11.35 -1.74 12.97
C GLY A 250 10.36 -1.63 14.13
N ARG A 251 9.86 -2.78 14.58
CA ARG A 251 9.10 -2.91 15.82
C ARG A 251 10.01 -2.74 17.02
N ILE A 252 9.50 -2.11 18.07
CA ILE A 252 10.19 -1.99 19.36
C ILE A 252 9.74 -3.15 20.26
N ALA A 253 10.70 -3.84 20.88
CA ALA A 253 10.40 -4.93 21.81
C ALA A 253 9.58 -4.42 23.01
N GLY A 254 8.46 -5.08 23.31
CA GLY A 254 7.51 -4.63 24.33
C GLY A 254 6.73 -3.35 23.95
N GLY A 255 6.78 -2.93 22.68
CA GLY A 255 6.04 -1.78 22.18
C GLY A 255 4.53 -1.99 22.31
N GLY A 256 3.83 -1.00 22.87
CA GLY A 256 2.39 -1.09 23.14
C GLY A 256 1.99 -1.84 24.42
N GLU A 257 2.87 -2.68 25.00
CA GLU A 257 2.59 -3.38 26.27
C GLU A 257 2.56 -2.42 27.46
N ARG A 258 3.40 -1.38 27.41
CA ARG A 258 3.33 -0.22 28.31
C ARG A 258 2.93 0.97 27.45
N GLY A 259 1.81 1.62 27.75
CA GLY A 259 1.20 2.64 26.88
C GLY A 259 2.10 3.82 26.47
N TRP A 260 3.25 4.02 27.11
CA TRP A 260 4.25 5.02 26.72
C TRP A 260 5.31 4.51 25.72
N LEU A 261 5.52 3.19 25.61
CA LEU A 261 6.47 2.60 24.65
C LEU A 261 5.86 2.57 23.24
N PRO A 262 6.55 3.10 22.22
CA PRO A 262 6.06 3.08 20.84
C PRO A 262 6.02 1.65 20.29
N HIS A 263 5.11 1.40 19.36
CA HIS A 263 4.98 0.11 18.66
C HIS A 263 6.08 -0.07 17.63
N THR A 264 6.35 0.98 16.86
CA THR A 264 7.41 1.00 15.84
C THR A 264 8.26 2.24 15.96
N LEU A 265 9.45 2.16 15.39
CA LEU A 265 10.39 3.26 15.30
C LEU A 265 10.97 3.30 13.89
N ARG A 266 11.03 4.51 13.34
CA ARG A 266 11.74 4.84 12.11
C ARG A 266 12.76 5.93 12.41
N GLY A 267 13.96 5.85 11.85
CA GLY A 267 14.96 6.91 12.02
C GLY A 267 16.07 6.84 10.99
N GLY A 268 16.58 7.99 10.60
CA GLY A 268 17.60 8.08 9.57
C GLY A 268 17.79 9.47 9.02
N TYR A 269 18.36 9.52 7.83
CA TYR A 269 18.63 10.74 7.09
C TYR A 269 17.54 10.99 6.04
N GLU A 270 17.13 12.25 5.88
CA GLU A 270 16.23 12.70 4.83
C GLU A 270 16.77 14.02 4.25
N HIS A 271 16.91 14.06 2.94
CA HIS A 271 17.15 15.29 2.19
C HIS A 271 15.81 15.78 1.65
N GLU A 272 15.58 17.09 1.61
CA GLU A 272 14.46 17.71 0.91
C GLU A 272 14.96 18.91 0.10
N SER A 273 14.78 18.90 -1.21
CA SER A 273 15.08 20.05 -2.07
C SER A 273 14.01 20.26 -3.13
N ASN A 274 13.95 21.47 -3.70
CA ASN A 274 12.99 21.78 -4.75
C ASN A 274 13.55 21.67 -6.19
N GLY A 275 14.83 21.30 -6.34
CA GLY A 275 15.50 21.17 -7.63
C GLY A 275 15.61 22.48 -8.43
N LYS A 276 15.45 23.64 -7.78
CA LYS A 276 15.63 24.96 -8.39
C LYS A 276 17.02 25.52 -8.09
N ASP A 277 17.40 26.55 -8.82
CA ASP A 277 18.66 27.29 -8.68
C ASP A 277 18.45 28.73 -8.17
N GLY A 278 19.57 29.38 -7.86
CA GLY A 278 19.62 30.79 -7.44
C GLY A 278 18.69 31.11 -6.26
N SER A 279 18.03 32.27 -6.33
CA SER A 279 17.17 32.77 -5.25
C SER A 279 15.92 31.92 -4.98
N SER A 280 15.54 31.05 -5.93
CA SER A 280 14.42 30.12 -5.79
C SER A 280 14.85 28.74 -5.29
N SER A 281 16.16 28.48 -5.16
CA SER A 281 16.65 27.23 -4.60
C SER A 281 16.27 27.10 -3.14
N ARG A 282 15.82 25.91 -2.75
CA ARG A 282 15.55 25.55 -1.37
C ARG A 282 16.02 24.14 -1.14
N SER A 283 16.73 23.94 -0.04
CA SER A 283 17.25 22.65 0.37
C SER A 283 17.40 22.57 1.89
N ILE A 284 17.17 21.37 2.42
CA ILE A 284 17.47 20.99 3.79
C ILE A 284 17.93 19.55 3.85
N ASP A 285 18.84 19.29 4.79
CA ASP A 285 19.19 17.95 5.24
C ASP A 285 18.75 17.75 6.68
N MET A 286 18.16 16.60 6.96
CA MET A 286 17.63 16.28 8.28
C MET A 286 18.10 14.92 8.75
N LEU A 287 18.47 14.85 10.03
CA LEU A 287 18.43 13.60 10.78
C LEU A 287 17.11 13.56 11.53
N PHE A 288 16.38 12.45 11.41
CA PHE A 288 15.05 12.31 12.00
C PHE A 288 14.87 11.04 12.82
N LEU A 289 13.93 11.11 13.75
CA LEU A 289 13.42 9.99 14.53
C LEU A 289 11.89 10.08 14.58
N GLN A 290 11.21 8.98 14.30
CA GLN A 290 9.76 8.90 14.19
C GLN A 290 9.25 7.63 14.88
N PRO A 291 9.02 7.67 16.20
CA PRO A 291 8.26 6.64 16.89
C PRO A 291 6.79 6.66 16.48
N ALA A 292 6.11 5.52 16.53
CA ALA A 292 4.68 5.43 16.28
C ALA A 292 3.96 4.62 17.36
N TRP A 293 2.84 5.13 17.85
CA TRP A 293 1.93 4.47 18.78
C TRP A 293 0.62 4.15 18.08
N ARG A 294 0.12 2.94 18.32
CA ARG A 294 -1.16 2.46 17.83
C ARG A 294 -2.12 2.28 19.00
N ALA A 295 -3.39 2.64 18.79
CA ALA A 295 -4.49 2.32 19.69
C ALA A 295 -5.68 1.84 18.88
N ASP A 296 -6.17 0.65 19.21
CA ASP A 296 -7.30 0.02 18.53
C ASP A 296 -8.60 0.30 19.29
N PHE A 297 -9.67 0.60 18.56
CA PHE A 297 -10.99 0.94 19.07
C PHE A 297 -12.04 -0.03 18.51
N ALA A 298 -13.23 -0.04 19.14
CA ALA A 298 -14.37 -0.82 18.66
C ALA A 298 -14.72 -0.51 17.19
N GLY A 299 -15.20 -1.51 16.46
CA GLY A 299 -15.58 -1.35 15.04
C GLY A 299 -14.39 -1.23 14.08
N GLY A 300 -13.23 -1.81 14.43
CA GLY A 300 -12.03 -1.92 13.59
C GLY A 300 -11.27 -0.61 13.40
N LYS A 301 -11.63 0.46 14.13
CA LYS A 301 -10.97 1.76 14.00
C LYS A 301 -9.63 1.74 14.73
N THR A 302 -8.62 2.32 14.09
CA THR A 302 -7.26 2.41 14.63
C THR A 302 -6.82 3.85 14.65
N LEU A 303 -6.26 4.31 15.77
CA LEU A 303 -5.52 5.56 15.89
C LEU A 303 -4.03 5.25 15.80
N LEU A 304 -3.34 5.91 14.87
CA LEU A 304 -1.89 5.92 14.79
C LEU A 304 -1.40 7.33 15.07
N PHE A 305 -0.53 7.48 16.07
CA PHE A 305 0.15 8.71 16.39
C PHE A 305 1.64 8.53 16.14
N ALA A 306 2.23 9.31 15.23
CA ALA A 306 3.60 9.08 14.74
C ALA A 306 4.40 10.38 14.57
N PRO A 307 4.67 11.13 15.65
CA PRO A 307 5.45 12.37 15.58
C PRO A 307 6.84 12.12 14.98
N LYS A 308 7.25 12.95 14.01
CA LYS A 308 8.59 12.93 13.43
C LYS A 308 9.39 14.08 14.02
N PHE A 309 10.38 13.76 14.83
CA PHE A 309 11.36 14.70 15.38
C PHE A 309 12.56 14.80 14.43
N TYR A 310 13.10 15.99 14.24
CA TYR A 310 14.26 16.17 13.37
C TYR A 310 15.14 17.36 13.74
N THR A 311 16.42 17.23 13.43
CA THR A 311 17.38 18.33 13.44
C THR A 311 17.85 18.60 12.01
N TYR A 312 18.22 19.85 11.72
CA TYR A 312 18.76 20.25 10.43
C TYR A 312 20.27 20.09 10.46
N LEU A 313 20.80 19.32 9.51
CA LEU A 313 22.24 19.18 9.25
C LEU A 313 22.71 20.26 8.27
N ASP A 314 21.87 20.54 7.27
CA ASP A 314 22.04 21.61 6.30
C ASP A 314 20.70 22.32 6.06
N ARG A 315 20.78 23.64 5.84
CA ARG A 315 19.67 24.55 5.56
C ARG A 315 20.16 25.88 4.97
N GLU A 316 21.33 25.90 4.32
CA GLU A 316 21.97 27.15 3.83
C GLU A 316 21.05 27.97 2.91
N ASP A 317 20.29 27.32 2.03
CA ASP A 317 19.34 28.00 1.11
C ASP A 317 18.14 28.64 1.81
N ASN A 318 17.88 28.26 3.06
CA ASN A 318 16.75 28.73 3.87
C ASN A 318 17.12 28.71 5.36
N PRO A 319 18.00 29.62 5.82
CA PRO A 319 18.56 29.61 7.17
C PRO A 319 17.54 29.88 8.27
N ASP A 320 16.34 30.34 7.94
CA ASP A 320 15.26 30.64 8.87
C ASP A 320 14.12 29.60 8.82
N ILE A 321 14.26 28.50 8.07
CA ILE A 321 13.22 27.48 7.92
C ILE A 321 12.67 26.92 9.25
N ALA A 322 13.53 26.79 10.27
CA ALA A 322 13.14 26.33 11.61
C ALA A 322 12.12 27.27 12.29
N ARG A 323 12.12 28.57 11.97
CA ARG A 323 11.12 29.53 12.47
C ARG A 323 9.71 29.19 12.02
N TYR A 324 9.58 28.50 10.88
CA TYR A 324 8.31 28.16 10.23
C TYR A 324 7.92 26.70 10.38
N ARG A 325 8.86 25.77 10.17
CA ARG A 325 8.61 24.31 10.24
C ARG A 325 8.87 23.71 11.62
N GLY A 326 9.80 24.29 12.37
CA GLY A 326 10.19 23.77 13.69
C GLY A 326 11.07 22.53 13.57
N HIS A 327 10.95 21.65 14.56
CA HIS A 327 11.73 20.42 14.71
C HIS A 327 10.85 19.18 14.89
N THR A 328 9.54 19.33 14.64
CA THR A 328 8.58 18.26 14.86
C THR A 328 7.42 18.37 13.88
N ASP A 329 7.13 17.27 13.21
CA ASP A 329 5.88 17.05 12.50
C ASP A 329 4.99 16.18 13.37
N TRP A 330 3.88 16.72 13.85
CA TRP A 330 2.88 15.95 14.57
C TRP A 330 1.97 15.25 13.57
N MET A 331 1.99 13.92 13.54
CA MET A 331 1.25 13.12 12.57
C MET A 331 0.25 12.21 13.27
N LEU A 332 -0.98 12.21 12.78
CA LEU A 332 -2.07 11.41 13.30
C LEU A 332 -2.83 10.77 12.14
N ARG A 333 -3.20 9.50 12.27
CA ARG A 333 -4.11 8.80 11.35
C ARG A 333 -5.19 8.11 12.17
N PHE A 334 -6.43 8.23 11.75
CA PHE A 334 -7.57 7.60 12.40
C PHE A 334 -8.55 7.07 11.37
N GLY A 335 -8.94 5.81 11.49
CA GLY A 335 -9.85 5.16 10.55
C GLY A 335 -9.64 3.66 10.50
N ASP A 336 -10.10 3.03 9.42
CA ASP A 336 -9.89 1.61 9.18
C ASP A 336 -9.51 1.35 7.72
N GLU A 337 -8.92 0.19 7.44
CA GLU A 337 -8.39 -0.13 6.11
C GLU A 337 -9.48 -0.38 5.04
N ARG A 338 -10.73 -0.65 5.43
CA ARG A 338 -11.85 -0.93 4.51
C ARG A 338 -12.88 0.19 4.41
N GLY A 339 -12.75 1.20 5.26
CA GLY A 339 -13.66 2.33 5.44
C GLY A 339 -12.94 3.64 5.23
N TRP A 340 -13.42 4.71 5.85
CA TRP A 340 -12.79 6.02 5.73
C TRP A 340 -11.51 6.11 6.58
N MET A 341 -10.61 7.00 6.16
CA MET A 341 -9.40 7.29 6.93
C MET A 341 -9.08 8.78 6.91
N LEU A 342 -8.98 9.35 8.11
CA LEU A 342 -8.57 10.71 8.37
C LEU A 342 -7.07 10.72 8.70
N SER A 343 -6.32 11.60 8.06
CA SER A 343 -4.91 11.85 8.36
C SER A 343 -4.70 13.33 8.65
N GLY A 344 -3.81 13.64 9.58
CA GLY A 344 -3.48 15.00 9.97
C GLY A 344 -1.97 15.16 10.16
N ARG A 345 -1.43 16.28 9.67
CA ARG A 345 -0.06 16.71 9.93
C ARG A 345 -0.04 18.16 10.39
N LEU A 346 0.59 18.43 11.52
CA LEU A 346 0.77 19.77 12.07
C LEU A 346 2.25 20.08 12.28
N ARG A 347 2.67 21.27 11.86
CA ARG A 347 3.99 21.84 12.10
C ARG A 347 3.87 23.14 12.87
N ARG A 348 4.74 23.31 13.87
CA ARG A 348 4.87 24.55 14.63
C ARG A 348 6.33 24.96 14.67
N GLY A 349 6.62 26.10 14.07
CA GLY A 349 7.94 26.68 14.01
C GLY A 349 8.39 27.33 15.31
N THR A 350 9.70 27.51 15.45
CA THR A 350 10.32 28.06 16.67
C THR A 350 9.91 29.51 16.94
N ALA A 351 9.48 30.26 15.91
CA ALA A 351 8.95 31.62 16.04
C ALA A 351 7.42 31.65 16.22
N GLY A 352 6.76 30.50 16.40
CA GLY A 352 5.32 30.40 16.60
C GLY A 352 4.49 30.35 15.31
N TYR A 353 5.10 30.42 14.13
CA TYR A 353 4.40 30.16 12.86
C TYR A 353 3.93 28.70 12.80
N ALA A 354 2.81 28.44 12.13
CA ALA A 354 2.23 27.10 12.06
C ALA A 354 1.62 26.82 10.69
N GLY A 355 1.64 25.55 10.32
CA GLY A 355 1.03 25.02 9.11
C GLY A 355 0.46 23.64 9.37
N GLY A 356 -0.71 23.36 8.80
CA GLY A 356 -1.42 22.11 9.01
C GLY A 356 -2.03 21.57 7.74
N GLN A 357 -2.08 20.24 7.64
CA GLN A 357 -2.74 19.50 6.58
C GLN A 357 -3.67 18.46 7.19
N ILE A 358 -4.88 18.34 6.63
CA ILE A 358 -5.85 17.31 6.96
C ILE A 358 -6.28 16.64 5.65
N ASP A 359 -6.31 15.32 5.65
CA ASP A 359 -6.72 14.51 4.51
C ASP A 359 -7.80 13.53 4.94
N LEU A 360 -8.85 13.38 4.13
CA LEU A 360 -9.87 12.35 4.28
C LEU A 360 -9.85 11.48 3.01
N SER A 361 -9.67 10.18 3.20
CA SER A 361 -9.78 9.20 2.12
C SER A 361 -10.96 8.26 2.35
N VAL A 362 -11.72 7.97 1.30
CA VAL A 362 -12.88 7.08 1.33
C VAL A 362 -12.76 6.08 0.17
N PRO A 363 -12.88 4.77 0.41
CA PRO A 363 -12.75 3.74 -0.61
C PRO A 363 -13.87 3.87 -1.64
N LEU A 364 -13.49 3.75 -2.91
CA LEU A 364 -14.44 3.66 -4.00
C LEU A 364 -14.97 2.22 -4.07
N ARG A 365 -16.28 2.08 -4.26
CA ARG A 365 -16.95 0.77 -4.37
C ARG A 365 -16.57 0.02 -5.64
N GLU A 366 -16.09 0.75 -6.65
CA GLU A 366 -15.57 0.21 -7.91
C GLU A 366 -14.07 0.52 -8.00
N PRO A 367 -13.20 -0.47 -8.23
CA PRO A 367 -11.77 -0.23 -8.38
C PRO A 367 -11.49 0.49 -9.70
N LEU A 368 -11.23 1.80 -9.63
CA LEU A 368 -10.87 2.62 -10.80
C LEU A 368 -9.46 2.32 -11.35
N PHE A 369 -8.58 1.73 -10.54
CA PHE A 369 -7.21 1.37 -10.91
C PHE A 369 -6.99 -0.13 -10.73
N ALA A 370 -6.13 -0.72 -11.57
CA ALA A 370 -5.80 -2.13 -11.46
C ALA A 370 -5.14 -2.43 -10.09
N ARG A 371 -5.72 -3.37 -9.34
CA ARG A 371 -5.18 -3.98 -8.11
C ARG A 371 -4.88 -3.06 -6.91
N THR A 372 -5.13 -1.75 -7.00
CA THR A 372 -5.02 -0.81 -5.88
C THR A 372 -6.38 -0.21 -5.59
N GLY A 373 -6.79 -0.23 -4.32
CA GLY A 373 -8.03 0.40 -3.89
C GLY A 373 -7.96 1.88 -4.26
N GLY A 374 -8.76 2.31 -5.22
CA GLY A 374 -8.92 3.74 -5.50
C GLY A 374 -9.67 4.37 -4.35
N PHE A 375 -9.14 5.44 -3.78
CA PHE A 375 -9.83 6.21 -2.76
C PHE A 375 -10.20 7.58 -3.31
N LEU A 376 -11.40 8.05 -3.02
CA LEU A 376 -11.71 9.46 -3.11
C LEU A 376 -10.93 10.19 -2.01
N HIS A 377 -10.22 11.25 -2.36
CA HIS A 377 -9.30 11.96 -1.48
C HIS A 377 -9.69 13.43 -1.37
N PHE A 378 -9.92 13.90 -0.15
CA PHE A 378 -10.16 15.29 0.17
C PHE A 378 -8.99 15.81 0.99
N GLN A 379 -8.46 16.97 0.65
CA GLN A 379 -7.31 17.57 1.32
C GLN A 379 -7.60 19.02 1.69
N VAL A 380 -7.17 19.39 2.88
CA VAL A 380 -7.19 20.75 3.41
C VAL A 380 -5.79 21.09 3.87
N ILE A 381 -5.22 22.18 3.38
CA ILE A 381 -3.92 22.69 3.86
C ILE A 381 -4.03 24.17 4.18
N SER A 382 -3.45 24.61 5.29
CA SER A 382 -3.56 26.01 5.75
C SER A 382 -2.32 26.43 6.54
N GLY A 383 -1.97 27.72 6.47
CA GLY A 383 -0.84 28.28 7.20
C GLY A 383 0.43 28.35 6.35
N TYR A 384 1.58 28.13 7.00
CA TYR A 384 2.91 28.20 6.36
C TYR A 384 3.35 26.83 5.83
N GLY A 385 4.28 26.79 4.86
CA GLY A 385 4.93 25.52 4.50
C GLY A 385 4.12 24.57 3.62
N GLU A 386 3.22 25.09 2.77
CA GLU A 386 2.52 24.26 1.77
C GLU A 386 3.49 23.63 0.76
N SER A 387 4.49 24.39 0.33
CA SER A 387 5.61 23.93 -0.49
C SER A 387 6.93 24.36 0.16
N LEU A 388 8.05 23.83 -0.35
CA LEU A 388 9.36 24.23 0.15
C LEU A 388 9.72 25.63 -0.34
N LEU A 389 9.40 25.99 -1.59
CA LEU A 389 9.61 27.34 -2.13
C LEU A 389 8.92 28.43 -1.29
N ASP A 390 7.66 28.19 -0.93
CA ASP A 390 6.81 29.13 -0.18
C ASP A 390 6.79 28.81 1.33
N TYR A 391 7.86 28.24 1.89
CA TYR A 391 7.87 27.78 3.29
C TYR A 391 7.56 28.90 4.31
N ASN A 392 7.97 30.13 3.99
CA ASN A 392 7.81 31.33 4.81
C ASN A 392 6.58 32.18 4.44
N VAL A 393 5.72 31.70 3.55
CA VAL A 393 4.50 32.40 3.11
C VAL A 393 3.27 31.80 3.78
N LYS A 394 2.49 32.64 4.46
CA LYS A 394 1.19 32.22 5.02
C LYS A 394 0.15 32.16 3.91
N ARG A 395 -0.46 30.99 3.71
CA ARG A 395 -1.58 30.81 2.78
C ARG A 395 -2.89 30.61 3.56
N PRO A 396 -4.02 31.13 3.05
CA PRO A 396 -5.33 30.75 3.55
C PRO A 396 -5.62 29.27 3.24
N ALA A 397 -6.63 28.68 3.89
CA ALA A 397 -6.94 27.27 3.72
C ALA A 397 -7.25 26.89 2.26
N GLN A 398 -6.48 26.00 1.67
CA GLN A 398 -6.70 25.42 0.35
C GLN A 398 -7.44 24.10 0.50
N TRP A 399 -8.53 23.93 -0.26
CA TRP A 399 -9.34 22.71 -0.29
C TRP A 399 -9.18 22.07 -1.65
N ARG A 400 -8.85 20.78 -1.67
CA ARG A 400 -8.65 20.02 -2.90
C ARG A 400 -9.37 18.68 -2.81
N ILE A 401 -9.83 18.20 -3.96
CA ILE A 401 -10.45 16.89 -4.13
C ILE A 401 -9.77 16.14 -5.27
N GLY A 402 -9.68 14.83 -5.15
CA GLY A 402 -9.20 13.96 -6.21
C GLY A 402 -9.13 12.53 -5.74
N PHE A 403 -8.05 11.83 -6.07
CA PHE A 403 -7.93 10.40 -5.85
C PHE A 403 -6.61 10.04 -5.19
N SER A 404 -6.60 8.98 -4.39
CA SER A 404 -5.39 8.33 -3.92
C SER A 404 -5.38 6.85 -4.25
N ILE A 405 -4.18 6.34 -4.45
CA ILE A 405 -3.88 4.93 -4.78
C ILE A 405 -3.45 4.19 -3.50
N VAL A 406 -2.71 4.89 -2.65
CA VAL A 406 -2.28 4.43 -1.32
C VAL A 406 -2.51 5.57 -0.34
N ARG A 407 -2.97 5.24 0.87
CA ARG A 407 -3.43 6.20 1.88
C ARG A 407 -2.74 6.08 3.22
#